data_AF-A0A9P1KYI3-F1
#
_entry.id   AF-A0A9P1KYI3-F1
#
_cell.length_a   1.000
_cell.length_b   1.000
_cell.length_c   1.000
_cell.angle_alpha   90.00
_cell.angle_beta   90.00
_cell.angle_gamma   90.00
#
_symmetry.space_group_name_H-M   'P 1'
#
loop_
_entity.id
_entity.type
_entity.pdbx_description
1 polymer ?
#
loop_
_entity_poly.entity_id
_entity_poly.type
_entity_poly.pdbx_seq_one_letter_code
_entity_poly.pdbx_strand_id
1 'polypeptide(L)'
;MKSSIFSINDIITIVMAMIEDIDNKEKYGIESDDLNIPININEKIEDLSDKDCEELFYLIDKIAEKVYSIKNGELHELNLIHKEVIEFTNENLSKFIE
;
A
#
# COMPACT_ATOMS: atom_id res chain seq x y z
N MET A 1 7.05 -20.96 -12.25
CA MET A 1 6.83 -19.61 -12.80
C MET A 1 6.14 -18.81 -11.70
N LYS A 2 6.80 -17.79 -11.15
CA LYS A 2 6.08 -16.79 -10.35
C LYS A 2 5.42 -15.87 -11.37
N SER A 3 4.11 -15.98 -11.52
CA SER A 3 3.36 -14.95 -12.21
C SER A 3 3.36 -13.76 -11.26
N SER A 4 3.95 -12.66 -11.67
CA SER A 4 3.77 -11.39 -10.99
C SER A 4 2.27 -11.06 -10.94
N ILE A 5 1.76 -10.59 -9.78
CA ILE A 5 0.32 -10.51 -9.48
C ILE A 5 -0.17 -9.05 -9.54
N PHE A 6 0.64 -8.13 -8.99
CA PHE A 6 0.33 -6.71 -8.90
C PHE A 6 1.25 -5.89 -9.80
N SER A 7 0.71 -4.85 -10.41
CA SER A 7 1.54 -3.79 -10.99
C SER A 7 2.02 -2.84 -9.89
N ILE A 8 3.07 -2.07 -10.16
CA ILE A 8 3.51 -1.02 -9.24
C ILE A 8 2.41 0.00 -8.92
N ASN A 9 1.53 0.28 -9.89
CA ASN A 9 0.39 1.18 -9.70
C ASN A 9 -0.67 0.58 -8.77
N ASP A 10 -0.84 -0.74 -8.79
CA ASP A 10 -1.75 -1.41 -7.87
C ASP A 10 -1.23 -1.24 -6.43
N ILE A 11 0.07 -1.45 -6.21
CA ILE A 11 0.70 -1.26 -4.89
C ILE A 11 0.60 0.19 -4.44
N ILE A 12 0.88 1.16 -5.32
CA ILE A 12 0.71 2.59 -5.00
C ILE A 12 -0.73 2.88 -4.58
N THR A 13 -1.71 2.32 -5.28
CA THR A 13 -3.13 2.53 -4.97
C THR A 13 -3.49 1.99 -3.58
N ILE A 14 -3.03 0.78 -3.23
CA ILE A 14 -3.30 0.19 -1.91
C ILE A 14 -2.61 1.01 -0.80
N VAL A 15 -1.34 1.37 -0.99
CA VAL A 15 -0.59 2.19 -0.01
C VAL A 15 -1.28 3.54 0.22
N MET A 16 -1.75 4.20 -0.84
CA MET A 16 -2.44 5.48 -0.73
C MET A 16 -3.78 5.35 0.00
N ALA A 17 -4.54 4.28 -0.22
CA ALA A 17 -5.76 3.99 0.53
C ALA A 17 -5.47 3.79 2.02
N MET A 18 -4.42 3.03 2.38
CA MET A 18 -4.00 2.86 3.78
C MET A 18 -3.58 4.17 4.43
N ILE A 19 -2.86 5.03 3.70
CA ILE A 19 -2.49 6.36 4.19
C ILE A 19 -3.72 7.23 4.46
N GLU A 20 -4.74 7.15 3.61
CA GLU A 20 -6.00 7.89 3.80
C GLU A 20 -6.76 7.39 5.03
N ASP A 21 -6.80 6.08 5.26
CA ASP A 21 -7.40 5.50 6.47
C ASP A 21 -6.66 5.91 7.74
N ILE A 22 -5.32 5.90 7.74
CA ILE A 22 -4.50 6.41 8.85
C ILE A 22 -4.83 7.89 9.11
N ASP A 23 -4.89 8.71 8.06
CA ASP A 23 -5.20 10.14 8.17
C ASP A 23 -6.62 10.40 8.68
N ASN A 24 -7.60 9.60 8.26
CA ASN A 24 -8.99 9.67 8.72
C ASN A 24 -9.13 9.29 10.19
N LYS A 25 -8.42 8.24 10.62
CA LYS A 25 -8.36 7.83 12.02
C LYS A 25 -7.75 8.92 12.89
N GLU A 26 -6.61 9.49 12.48
CA GLU A 26 -5.91 10.53 13.25
C GLU A 26 -6.71 11.84 13.32
N LYS A 27 -7.37 12.26 12.23
CA LYS A 27 -8.11 13.54 12.17
C LYS A 27 -9.51 13.48 12.75
N TYR A 28 -10.21 12.37 12.52
CA TYR A 28 -11.64 12.27 12.78
C TYR A 28 -11.99 11.13 13.75
N GLY A 29 -11.04 10.27 14.13
CA GLY A 29 -11.28 9.10 14.96
C GLY A 29 -12.11 8.02 14.25
N ILE A 30 -12.13 8.02 12.92
CA ILE A 30 -12.91 7.08 12.10
C ILE A 30 -11.99 5.91 11.72
N GLU A 31 -12.38 4.70 12.13
CA GLU A 31 -11.73 3.46 11.71
C GLU A 31 -12.61 2.80 10.64
N SER A 32 -12.01 2.43 9.51
CA SER A 32 -12.64 1.61 8.47
C SER A 32 -12.04 0.21 8.54
N ASP A 33 -12.89 -0.81 8.54
CA ASP A 33 -12.45 -2.20 8.40
C ASP A 33 -12.14 -2.54 6.93
N ASP A 34 -12.69 -1.75 5.99
CA ASP A 34 -12.54 -1.95 4.56
C ASP A 34 -11.66 -0.85 3.94
N LEU A 35 -10.65 -1.27 3.17
CA LEU A 35 -9.83 -0.38 2.35
C LEU A 35 -10.61 0.07 1.11
N ASN A 36 -10.63 1.38 0.87
CA ASN A 36 -11.23 1.94 -0.34
C ASN A 36 -10.33 1.73 -1.56
N ILE A 37 -10.37 0.53 -2.15
CA ILE A 37 -9.58 0.15 -3.34
C ILE A 37 -10.47 -0.29 -4.52
N PRO A 38 -10.00 -0.11 -5.77
CA PRO A 38 -10.67 -0.61 -6.97
C PRO A 38 -10.95 -2.12 -6.92
N ILE A 39 -12.10 -2.53 -7.47
CA ILE A 39 -12.55 -3.93 -7.47
C ILE A 39 -11.53 -4.89 -8.08
N ASN A 40 -10.85 -4.47 -9.15
CA ASN A 40 -9.84 -5.29 -9.84
C ASN A 40 -8.58 -5.50 -9.00
N ILE A 41 -8.30 -4.65 -8.01
CA ILE A 41 -7.21 -4.85 -7.06
C ILE A 41 -7.69 -5.76 -5.93
N ASN A 42 -8.93 -5.59 -5.48
CA ASN A 42 -9.52 -6.43 -4.44
C ASN A 42 -9.61 -7.90 -4.88
N GLU A 43 -10.07 -8.17 -6.11
CA GLU A 43 -10.09 -9.52 -6.70
C GLU A 43 -8.70 -10.17 -6.70
N LYS A 44 -7.63 -9.41 -7.00
CA LYS A 44 -6.25 -9.93 -6.94
C LYS A 44 -5.79 -10.29 -5.54
N ILE A 45 -6.31 -9.59 -4.52
CA ILE A 45 -6.02 -9.87 -3.11
C ILE A 45 -6.78 -11.12 -2.67
N GLU A 46 -8.05 -11.26 -3.07
CA GLU A 46 -8.87 -12.46 -2.80
C GLU A 46 -8.27 -13.72 -3.44
N ASP A 47 -7.56 -13.58 -4.57
CA ASP A 47 -6.84 -14.68 -5.23
C ASP A 47 -5.54 -15.12 -4.51
N LEU A 48 -5.08 -14.36 -3.50
CA LEU A 48 -3.89 -14.73 -2.72
C LEU A 48 -4.20 -15.85 -1.72
N SER A 49 -3.18 -16.64 -1.40
CA SER A 49 -3.27 -17.50 -0.22
C SER A 49 -3.28 -16.65 1.05
N ASP A 50 -3.92 -17.12 2.13
CA ASP A 50 -3.96 -16.40 3.42
C ASP A 50 -2.56 -15.92 3.86
N LYS A 51 -1.55 -16.77 3.67
CA LYS A 51 -0.16 -16.45 4.00
C LYS A 51 0.41 -15.33 3.13
N ASP A 52 0.15 -15.36 1.83
CA ASP A 52 0.64 -14.34 0.90
C ASP A 52 -0.08 -13.02 1.12
N CYS A 53 -1.37 -13.07 1.47
CA CYS A 53 -2.18 -11.93 1.86
C CYS A 53 -1.63 -11.27 3.14
N GLU A 54 -1.38 -12.06 4.20
CA GLU A 54 -0.73 -11.58 5.42
C GLU A 54 0.66 -10.97 5.15
N GLU A 55 1.50 -11.62 4.33
CA GLU A 55 2.83 -11.09 3.96
C GLU A 55 2.70 -9.78 3.18
N LEU A 56 1.74 -9.68 2.25
CA LEU A 56 1.47 -8.48 1.47
C LEU A 56 1.08 -7.31 2.39
N PHE A 57 0.05 -7.47 3.21
CA PHE A 57 -0.44 -6.39 4.06
C PHE A 57 0.58 -5.98 5.11
N TYR A 58 1.35 -6.91 5.67
CA TYR A 58 2.45 -6.58 6.58
C TYR A 58 3.52 -5.70 5.93
N LEU A 59 3.82 -5.93 4.66
CA LEU A 59 4.81 -5.14 3.92
C LEU A 59 4.24 -3.80 3.47
N ILE A 60 2.99 -3.76 2.99
CA ILE A 60 2.31 -2.51 2.61
C ILE A 60 2.14 -1.60 3.83
N ASP A 61 1.78 -2.14 4.99
CA ASP A 61 1.65 -1.37 6.23
C ASP A 61 2.95 -0.64 6.60
N LYS A 62 4.09 -1.34 6.56
CA LYS A 62 5.41 -0.73 6.75
C LYS A 62 5.71 0.38 5.75
N ILE A 63 5.31 0.21 4.49
CA ILE A 63 5.49 1.23 3.46
C ILE A 63 4.61 2.43 3.77
N ALA A 64 3.34 2.21 4.10
CA ALA A 64 2.37 3.24 4.42
C ALA A 64 2.80 4.07 5.64
N GLU A 65 3.21 3.45 6.74
CA GLU A 65 3.73 4.14 7.93
C GLU A 65 4.94 5.02 7.60
N LYS A 66 5.90 4.47 6.84
CA LYS A 66 7.11 5.20 6.46
C LYS A 66 6.79 6.40 5.59
N VAL A 67 5.93 6.22 4.59
CA VAL A 67 5.49 7.28 3.69
C VAL A 67 4.66 8.34 4.43
N TYR A 68 3.76 7.92 5.33
CA TYR A 68 2.96 8.81 6.16
C TYR A 68 3.83 9.69 7.07
N SER A 69 4.89 9.12 7.66
CA SER A 69 5.86 9.88 8.46
C SER A 69 6.57 10.97 7.66
N ILE A 70 6.89 10.71 6.39
CA ILE A 70 7.49 11.68 5.46
C ILE A 70 6.47 12.77 5.08
N LYS A 71 5.23 12.37 4.76
CA LYS A 71 4.11 13.26 4.41
C LYS A 71 3.85 14.30 5.51
N ASN A 72 3.97 13.91 6.78
CA ASN A 72 3.77 14.79 7.95
C ASN A 72 5.01 15.57 8.39
N GLY A 73 6.19 15.20 7.91
CA GLY A 73 7.47 15.76 8.36
C GLY A 73 7.83 17.12 7.78
N GLU A 74 7.45 17.41 6.52
CA GLU A 74 7.55 18.71 5.81
C GLU A 74 7.46 18.58 4.27
N LEU A 75 7.46 17.35 3.71
CA LEU A 75 7.61 17.11 2.26
C LEU A 75 6.31 16.57 1.62
N HIS A 76 5.34 17.46 1.39
CA HIS A 76 4.04 17.11 0.80
C HIS A 76 4.07 17.07 -0.75
N GLU A 77 5.15 16.55 -1.35
CA GLU A 77 5.23 16.41 -2.80
C GLU A 77 4.81 15.01 -3.22
N LEU A 78 3.65 14.90 -3.88
CA LEU A 78 3.09 13.64 -4.39
C LEU A 78 4.11 12.81 -5.19
N ASN A 79 4.98 13.48 -5.95
CA ASN A 79 6.04 12.85 -6.73
C ASN A 79 7.12 12.16 -5.86
N LEU A 80 7.44 12.74 -4.70
CA LEU A 80 8.35 12.13 -3.73
C LEU A 80 7.68 10.94 -3.04
N ILE A 81 6.41 11.07 -2.65
CA ILE A 81 5.62 9.96 -2.10
C ILE A 81 5.61 8.78 -3.08
N HIS A 82 5.28 9.02 -4.36
CA HIS A 82 5.29 7.97 -5.38
C HIS A 82 6.67 7.33 -5.53
N LYS A 83 7.74 8.14 -5.54
CA LYS A 83 9.11 7.63 -5.66
C LYS A 83 9.48 6.71 -4.48
N GLU A 84 9.19 7.13 -3.26
CA GLU A 84 9.48 6.35 -2.05
C GLU A 84 8.67 5.03 -2.02
N VAL A 85 7.39 5.06 -2.41
CA VAL A 85 6.59 3.84 -2.55
C VAL A 85 7.22 2.89 -3.57
N ILE A 86 7.66 3.40 -4.72
CA ILE A 86 8.31 2.59 -5.76
C ILE A 86 9.61 1.97 -5.23
N GLU A 87 10.45 2.75 -4.56
CA GLU A 87 11.71 2.26 -3.99
C GLU A 87 11.47 1.14 -2.96
N PHE A 88 10.58 1.35 -1.97
CA PHE A 88 10.31 0.32 -0.96
C PHE A 88 9.58 -0.90 -1.50
N THR A 89 8.71 -0.71 -2.49
CA THR A 89 8.02 -1.82 -3.16
C THR A 89 9.03 -2.70 -3.90
N ASN A 90 9.97 -2.11 -4.64
CA ASN A 90 11.02 -2.87 -5.32
C ASN A 90 11.94 -3.62 -4.34
N GLU A 91 12.22 -3.04 -3.16
CA GLU A 91 13.06 -3.67 -2.14
C GLU A 91 12.35 -4.83 -1.42
N ASN A 92 11.07 -4.67 -1.09
CA ASN A 92 10.37 -5.55 -0.15
C ASN A 92 9.33 -6.45 -0.81
N LEU A 93 8.68 -6.00 -1.89
CA LEU A 93 7.55 -6.64 -2.54
C LEU A 93 7.91 -7.20 -3.92
N SER A 94 9.20 -7.31 -4.28
CA SER A 94 9.69 -7.85 -5.57
C SER A 94 9.13 -9.23 -5.93
N LYS A 95 8.66 -9.99 -4.96
CA LYS A 95 8.01 -11.30 -5.17
C LYS A 95 6.57 -11.22 -5.69
N PHE A 96 5.91 -10.08 -5.54
CA PHE A 96 4.49 -9.85 -5.81
C PHE A 96 4.22 -8.93 -7.01
N ILE A 97 5.27 -8.27 -7.51
CA ILE A 97 5.18 -7.21 -8.53
C ILE A 97 5.73 -7.62 -9.91
N GLU A 98 5.13 -7.07 -10.98
CA GLU A 98 5.59 -7.18 -12.39
C GLU A 98 6.40 -5.95 -12.83
#